data_AF-A0A1M7DM70-F1
#
_entry.id   AF-A0A1M7DM70-F1
#
_cell.length_a   1.000
_cell.length_b   1.000
_cell.length_c   1.000
_cell.angle_alpha   90.00
_cell.angle_beta   90.00
_cell.angle_gamma   90.00
#
_symmetry.space_group_name_H-M   'P 1'
#
loop_
_entity.id
_entity.type
_entity.pdbx_description
1 polymer ?
#
loop_
_entity_poly.entity_id
_entity_poly.type
_entity_poly.pdbx_seq_one_letter_code
_entity_poly.pdbx_strand_id
1 'polypeptide(L)'
;MNIIMTLTQKYNDLKALVKRSYADENMRNEIWEYITGYILTDDKKQIQEDRLEQFTTFLCHTGRLAHIDIVLDATDFNKYSAERDKAFVNAIEKAWPSPWVSICYGESIETDHELNRFFYMKKEG
;
A
#
# COMPACT_ATOMS: atom_id res chain seq x y z
N MET A 1 -5.72 -26.82 1.56
CA MET A 1 -6.06 -26.56 2.98
C MET A 1 -6.08 -25.05 3.16
N ASN A 2 -7.25 -24.41 3.18
CA ASN A 2 -7.36 -22.97 3.36
C ASN A 2 -7.19 -22.67 4.86
N ILE A 3 -5.97 -22.29 5.25
CA ILE A 3 -5.73 -21.78 6.60
C ILE A 3 -6.37 -20.39 6.65
N ILE A 4 -7.46 -20.25 7.41
CA ILE A 4 -8.04 -18.93 7.71
C ILE A 4 -7.04 -18.23 8.62
N MET A 5 -6.29 -17.27 8.08
CA MET A 5 -5.37 -16.46 8.86
C MET A 5 -6.15 -15.51 9.76
N THR A 6 -5.74 -15.39 11.02
CA THR A 6 -6.30 -14.40 11.94
C THR A 6 -5.87 -12.98 11.52
N LEU A 7 -6.62 -11.97 11.95
CA LEU A 7 -6.27 -10.55 11.73
C LEU A 7 -4.85 -10.23 12.22
N THR A 8 -4.50 -10.69 13.42
CA THR A 8 -3.17 -10.50 13.99
C THR A 8 -2.09 -11.19 13.16
N GLN A 9 -2.36 -12.38 12.61
CA GLN A 9 -1.41 -13.08 11.75
C GLN A 9 -1.19 -12.30 10.44
N LYS A 10 -2.26 -11.86 9.77
CA LYS A 10 -2.19 -11.05 8.54
C LYS A 10 -1.40 -9.76 8.77
N TYR A 11 -1.65 -9.08 9.88
CA TYR A 11 -0.94 -7.85 10.27
C TYR A 11 0.57 -8.08 10.48
N ASN A 12 0.93 -9.15 11.21
CA ASN A 12 2.33 -9.49 11.45
C ASN A 12 3.05 -9.94 10.16
N ASP A 13 2.37 -10.67 9.29
CA ASP A 13 2.92 -11.11 8.02
C ASP A 13 3.12 -9.93 7.06
N LEU A 14 2.21 -8.94 7.09
CA LEU A 14 2.40 -7.68 6.36
C LEU A 14 3.61 -6.90 6.90
N LYS A 15 3.77 -6.82 8.22
CA LYS A 15 4.96 -6.19 8.84
C LYS A 15 6.25 -6.88 8.40
N ALA A 16 6.24 -8.22 8.37
CA ALA A 16 7.38 -9.02 7.91
C ALA A 16 7.64 -8.80 6.40
N LEU A 17 6.59 -8.69 5.58
CA LEU A 17 6.67 -8.34 4.16
C LEU A 17 7.34 -6.97 3.97
N VAL A 18 6.93 -5.93 4.71
CA VAL A 18 7.57 -4.60 4.64
C VAL A 18 9.04 -4.72 5.03
N LYS A 19 9.36 -5.44 6.11
CA LYS A 19 10.73 -5.62 6.58
C LYS A 19 11.64 -6.29 5.54
N ARG A 20 11.17 -7.30 4.81
CA ARG A 20 11.96 -7.97 3.75
C ARG A 20 12.05 -7.17 2.46
N SER A 21 11.16 -6.20 2.26
CA SER A 21 11.03 -5.46 1.00
C SER A 21 11.93 -4.22 0.94
N TYR A 22 12.17 -3.56 2.07
CA TYR A 22 12.99 -2.36 2.16
C TYR A 22 14.26 -2.62 2.98
N ALA A 23 15.43 -2.46 2.34
CA ALA A 23 16.72 -2.69 2.98
C ALA A 23 17.11 -1.54 3.94
N ASP A 24 16.71 -0.32 3.62
CA ASP A 24 16.92 0.87 4.46
C ASP A 24 15.96 0.90 5.65
N GLU A 25 16.47 1.24 6.83
CA GLU A 25 15.68 1.23 8.08
C GLU A 25 14.71 2.40 8.17
N ASN A 26 15.13 3.59 7.76
CA ASN A 26 14.28 4.77 7.81
C ASN A 26 13.09 4.58 6.85
N MET A 27 13.36 4.12 5.63
CA MET A 27 12.34 3.77 4.65
C MET A 27 11.41 2.66 5.15
N ARG A 28 11.94 1.60 5.78
CA ARG A 28 11.07 0.57 6.39
C ARG A 28 10.11 1.15 7.41
N ASN A 29 10.62 2.00 8.30
CA ASN A 29 9.84 2.58 9.38
C ASN A 29 8.78 3.53 8.81
N GLU A 30 9.16 4.40 7.87
CA GLU A 30 8.25 5.31 7.18
C GLU A 30 7.12 4.56 6.47
N ILE A 31 7.47 3.53 5.69
CA ILE A 31 6.48 2.72 4.97
C ILE A 31 5.57 1.97 5.93
N TRP A 32 6.12 1.42 7.01
CA TRP A 32 5.32 0.74 8.01
C TRP A 32 4.39 1.70 8.74
N GLU A 33 4.87 2.88 9.13
CA GLU A 33 4.05 3.92 9.75
C GLU A 33 2.89 4.31 8.85
N TYR A 34 3.15 4.54 7.57
CA TYR A 34 2.11 4.86 6.58
C TYR A 34 1.06 3.75 6.45
N ILE A 35 1.50 2.49 6.30
CA ILE A 35 0.59 1.34 6.22
C ILE A 35 -0.22 1.19 7.52
N THR A 36 0.39 1.38 8.68
CA THR A 36 -0.31 1.29 9.97
C THR A 36 -1.27 2.45 10.22
N GLY A 37 -0.96 3.67 9.74
CA GLY A 37 -1.89 4.80 9.76
C GLY A 37 -3.15 4.51 8.97
N TYR A 38 -3.01 3.78 7.86
CA TYR A 38 -4.18 3.30 7.11
C TYR A 38 -4.92 2.18 7.84
N ILE A 39 -4.22 1.14 8.32
CA ILE A 39 -4.84 -0.10 8.84
C ILE A 39 -5.39 0.04 10.26
N LEU A 40 -4.81 0.88 11.11
CA LEU A 40 -5.23 1.02 12.50
C LEU A 40 -6.27 2.12 12.66
N THR A 41 -7.10 2.03 13.69
CA THR A 41 -7.93 3.15 14.15
C THR A 41 -7.06 4.33 14.57
N ASP A 42 -7.62 5.54 14.62
CA ASP A 42 -6.88 6.77 14.98
C ASP A 42 -6.15 6.67 16.33
N ASP A 43 -6.72 5.92 17.28
CA ASP A 43 -6.12 5.67 18.60
C ASP A 43 -5.04 4.56 18.58
N LYS A 44 -4.79 3.96 17.42
CA LYS A 44 -3.86 2.86 17.13
C LYS A 44 -4.10 1.58 17.93
N LYS A 45 -5.30 1.38 18.47
CA LYS A 45 -5.62 0.22 19.32
C LYS A 45 -6.28 -0.93 18.59
N GLN A 46 -6.96 -0.67 17.47
CA GLN A 46 -7.73 -1.68 16.74
C GLN A 46 -7.29 -1.75 15.28
N ILE A 47 -7.28 -2.97 14.75
CA ILE A 47 -7.05 -3.24 13.33
C ILE A 47 -8.39 -3.12 12.60
N GLN A 48 -8.43 -2.27 11.56
CA GLN A 48 -9.54 -2.17 10.63
C GLN A 48 -9.43 -3.31 9.60
N GLU A 49 -10.26 -4.34 9.75
CA GLU A 49 -10.20 -5.58 8.95
C GLU A 49 -10.34 -5.33 7.45
N ASP A 50 -11.32 -4.51 7.06
CA ASP A 50 -11.59 -4.12 5.68
C ASP A 50 -10.37 -3.45 5.01
N ARG A 51 -9.61 -2.68 5.78
CA ARG A 51 -8.37 -2.03 5.32
C ARG A 51 -7.21 -3.01 5.24
N LEU A 52 -7.05 -3.88 6.23
CA LEU A 52 -6.01 -4.92 6.23
C LEU A 52 -6.21 -5.93 5.08
N GLU A 53 -7.46 -6.26 4.74
CA GLU A 53 -7.77 -7.17 3.64
C GLU A 53 -7.24 -6.71 2.28
N GLN A 54 -7.06 -5.40 2.08
CA GLN A 54 -6.49 -4.89 0.83
C GLN A 54 -5.03 -5.36 0.64
N PHE A 55 -4.31 -5.60 1.73
CA PHE A 55 -2.93 -6.08 1.71
C PHE A 55 -2.80 -7.61 1.69
N THR A 56 -3.87 -8.37 1.95
CA THR A 56 -3.77 -9.84 2.05
C THR A 56 -3.41 -10.48 0.71
N THR A 57 -3.82 -9.86 -0.40
CA THR A 57 -3.39 -10.27 -1.75
C THR A 57 -1.87 -10.29 -1.88
N PHE A 58 -1.14 -9.36 -1.25
CA PHE A 58 0.33 -9.35 -1.28
C PHE A 58 0.94 -10.50 -0.48
N LEU A 59 0.28 -10.96 0.57
CA LEU A 59 0.77 -12.05 1.42
C LEU A 59 0.81 -13.39 0.67
N CYS A 60 0.03 -13.53 -0.41
CA CYS A 60 0.05 -14.71 -1.28
C CYS A 60 1.22 -14.73 -2.27
N HIS A 61 2.03 -13.65 -2.34
CA HIS A 61 3.11 -13.52 -3.31
C HIS A 61 4.49 -13.62 -2.64
N THR A 62 5.45 -14.23 -3.36
CA THR A 62 6.84 -14.40 -2.90
C THR A 62 7.73 -13.18 -3.13
N GLY A 63 7.26 -12.20 -3.91
CA GLY A 63 8.03 -11.02 -4.27
C GLY A 63 8.29 -10.05 -3.11
N ARG A 64 8.83 -8.88 -3.47
CA ARG A 64 8.99 -7.73 -2.57
C ARG A 64 7.94 -6.67 -2.86
N LEU A 65 7.46 -6.07 -1.78
CA LEU A 65 6.61 -4.88 -1.83
C LEU A 65 7.44 -3.70 -2.37
N ALA A 66 6.83 -2.92 -3.23
CA ALA A 66 7.36 -1.65 -3.69
C ALA A 66 6.26 -0.58 -3.56
N HIS A 67 6.64 0.69 -3.64
CA HIS A 67 5.70 1.79 -3.62
C HIS A 67 6.02 2.85 -4.69
N ILE A 68 4.99 3.61 -5.06
CA ILE A 68 5.09 4.83 -5.87
C ILE A 68 4.30 5.92 -5.15
N ASP A 69 4.91 7.09 -5.08
CA ASP A 69 4.32 8.30 -4.53
C ASP A 69 3.71 9.14 -5.67
N ILE A 70 2.43 9.46 -5.57
CA ILE A 70 1.72 10.35 -6.50
C ILE A 70 1.20 11.54 -5.72
N VAL A 71 1.71 12.73 -6.03
CA VAL A 71 1.21 13.99 -5.48
C VAL A 71 0.12 14.52 -6.40
N LEU A 72 -1.08 14.74 -5.86
CA LEU A 72 -2.24 15.31 -6.55
C LEU A 72 -2.65 16.63 -5.90
N ASP A 73 -3.38 17.48 -6.62
CA ASP A 73 -4.02 18.66 -6.04
C ASP A 73 -5.27 18.22 -5.26
N ALA A 74 -5.43 18.70 -4.03
CA ALA A 74 -6.52 18.30 -3.13
C ALA A 74 -7.92 18.69 -3.68
N THR A 75 -8.00 19.69 -4.56
CA THR A 75 -9.27 20.13 -5.17
C THR A 75 -9.83 19.16 -6.20
N ASP A 76 -9.02 18.20 -6.64
CA ASP A 76 -9.32 17.24 -7.69
C ASP A 76 -9.69 15.83 -7.16
N PHE A 77 -9.65 15.63 -5.83
CA PHE A 77 -9.79 14.33 -5.18
C PHE A 77 -11.06 13.55 -5.56
N ASN A 78 -12.23 14.18 -5.43
CA ASN A 78 -13.52 13.53 -5.70
C ASN A 78 -13.82 13.42 -7.19
N LYS A 79 -13.16 14.20 -8.04
CA LYS A 79 -13.48 14.32 -9.46
C LYS A 79 -12.86 13.21 -10.29
N TYR A 80 -11.78 12.60 -9.80
CA TYR A 80 -10.87 11.83 -10.63
C TYR A 80 -10.45 10.48 -10.04
N SER A 81 -11.24 9.87 -9.16
CA SER A 81 -10.91 8.53 -8.61
C SER A 81 -10.56 7.52 -9.71
N ALA A 82 -11.33 7.49 -10.80
CA ALA A 82 -11.05 6.64 -11.97
C ALA A 82 -9.81 7.09 -12.78
N GLU A 83 -9.51 8.39 -12.83
CA GLU A 83 -8.30 8.88 -13.51
C GLU A 83 -7.05 8.66 -12.67
N ARG A 84 -7.17 8.66 -11.33
CA ARG A 84 -6.11 8.27 -10.39
C ARG A 84 -5.72 6.81 -10.58
N ASP A 85 -6.70 5.92 -10.67
CA ASP A 85 -6.45 4.50 -10.93
C ASP A 85 -5.76 4.31 -12.28
N LYS A 86 -6.22 5.03 -13.31
CA LYS A 86 -5.61 4.99 -14.65
C LYS A 86 -4.20 5.58 -14.66
N ALA A 87 -3.96 6.69 -13.96
CA ALA A 87 -2.65 7.33 -13.86
C ALA A 87 -1.67 6.43 -13.11
N PHE A 88 -2.12 5.78 -12.03
CA PHE A 88 -1.35 4.80 -11.28
C PHE A 88 -1.01 3.58 -12.14
N VAL A 89 -2.00 2.96 -12.80
CA VAL A 89 -1.77 1.83 -13.72
C VAL A 89 -0.78 2.23 -14.81
N ASN A 90 -0.93 3.40 -15.43
CA ASN A 90 0.02 3.89 -16.44
C ASN A 90 1.43 4.13 -15.86
N ALA A 91 1.55 4.68 -14.65
CA ALA A 91 2.83 4.92 -14.00
C ALA A 91 3.53 3.59 -13.68
N ILE A 92 2.78 2.61 -13.19
CA ILE A 92 3.25 1.25 -12.96
C ILE A 92 3.69 0.60 -14.27
N GLU A 93 2.85 0.59 -15.31
CA GLU A 93 3.14 -0.05 -16.60
C GLU A 93 4.39 0.56 -17.25
N LYS A 94 4.53 1.90 -17.19
CA LYS A 94 5.72 2.62 -17.68
C LYS A 94 6.98 2.27 -16.91
N ALA A 95 6.87 2.15 -15.60
CA ALA A 95 8.03 1.88 -14.75
C ALA A 95 8.38 0.38 -14.74
N TRP A 96 7.39 -0.52 -14.90
CA TRP A 96 7.52 -1.97 -14.89
C TRP A 96 6.45 -2.69 -15.73
N PRO A 97 6.80 -3.32 -16.87
CA PRO A 97 5.84 -3.95 -17.78
C PRO A 97 5.22 -5.26 -17.28
N SER A 98 5.47 -5.70 -16.04
CA SER A 98 4.86 -6.92 -15.47
C SER A 98 4.82 -6.91 -13.94
N PRO A 99 3.99 -6.10 -13.27
CA PRO A 99 3.81 -6.16 -11.82
C PRO A 99 2.58 -7.01 -11.44
N TRP A 100 2.61 -7.65 -10.28
CA TRP A 100 1.38 -8.08 -9.61
C TRP A 100 0.85 -6.87 -8.83
N VAL A 101 -0.20 -6.25 -9.35
CA VAL A 101 -0.73 -4.99 -8.81
C VAL A 101 -1.89 -5.30 -7.86
N SER A 102 -1.84 -4.77 -6.64
CA SER A 102 -3.02 -4.55 -5.82
C SER A 102 -2.94 -3.12 -5.31
N ILE A 103 -3.97 -2.32 -5.58
CA ILE A 103 -3.93 -0.88 -5.33
C ILE A 103 -4.33 -0.65 -3.89
N CYS A 104 -3.48 0.00 -3.11
CA CYS A 104 -3.79 0.46 -1.76
C CYS A 104 -3.49 1.95 -1.70
N TYR A 105 -4.41 2.73 -1.13
CA TYR A 105 -4.28 4.17 -0.95
C TYR A 105 -3.85 4.46 0.49
N GLY A 106 -3.13 5.56 0.71
CA GLY A 106 -3.00 6.11 2.06
C GLY A 106 -3.04 7.63 2.08
N GLU A 107 -2.77 8.17 3.27
CA GLU A 107 -3.13 9.52 3.72
C GLU A 107 -2.70 10.69 2.85
N SER A 108 -3.60 11.68 2.81
CA SER A 108 -3.45 13.03 2.26
C SER A 108 -2.38 13.86 2.96
N ILE A 109 -1.68 14.71 2.20
CA ILE A 109 -0.94 15.85 2.77
C ILE A 109 -1.95 17.01 2.93
N GLU A 110 -1.70 17.92 3.86
CA GLU A 110 -2.54 19.08 4.14
C GLU A 110 -2.69 20.06 2.96
N THR A 111 -3.48 21.12 3.19
CA THR A 111 -4.10 22.04 2.24
C THR A 111 -3.29 22.31 0.97
N ASP A 112 -3.95 22.00 -0.15
CA ASP A 112 -3.59 22.18 -1.56
C ASP A 112 -3.00 20.94 -2.26
N HIS A 113 -2.41 19.97 -1.55
CA HIS A 113 -1.85 18.76 -2.19
C HIS A 113 -2.06 17.48 -1.39
N GLU A 114 -2.30 16.36 -2.06
CA GLU A 114 -2.40 15.03 -1.47
C GLU A 114 -1.28 14.09 -1.93
N LEU A 115 -0.54 13.50 -0.99
CA LEU A 115 0.39 12.41 -1.29
C LEU A 115 -0.32 11.07 -1.24
N ASN A 116 -0.71 10.56 -2.39
CA ASN A 116 -1.24 9.22 -2.50
C ASN A 116 -0.07 8.25 -2.71
N ARG A 117 0.26 7.45 -1.70
CA ARG A 117 1.26 6.39 -1.83
C ARG A 117 0.59 5.07 -2.14
N PHE A 118 1.07 4.45 -3.19
CA PHE A 118 0.53 3.21 -3.73
C PHE A 118 1.50 2.06 -3.58
N PHE A 119 1.00 0.91 -3.17
CA PHE A 119 1.80 -0.30 -2.98
C PHE A 119 1.59 -1.31 -4.11
N TYR A 120 2.62 -2.08 -4.46
CA TYR A 120 2.52 -3.14 -5.48
C TYR A 120 3.60 -4.22 -5.28
N MET A 121 3.46 -5.35 -5.97
CA MET A 121 4.47 -6.42 -5.97
C MET A 121 5.16 -6.48 -7.34
N LYS A 122 6.48 -6.36 -7.35
CA LYS A 122 7.27 -6.53 -8.58
C LYS A 122 7.37 -8.02 -8.92
N LYS A 123 7.11 -8.39 -10.18
CA LYS A 123 7.45 -9.72 -10.69
C LYS A 123 8.96 -9.81 -10.85
N GLU A 124 9.57 -10.82 -10.25
CA GLU A 124 10.95 -11.16 -10.59
C GLU A 124 10.96 -11.75 -12.00
N GLY A 125 11.77 -11.16 -12.88
CA GLY A 125 11.99 -11.61 -14.25
C GLY A 125 13.05 -12.69 -14.32
#